data_AF-X1P7A6-F1
#
_entry.id   AF-X1P7A6-F1
#
_cell.length_a   1.000
_cell.length_b   1.000
_cell.length_c   1.000
_cell.angle_alpha   90.00
_cell.angle_beta   90.00
_cell.angle_gamma   90.00
#
_symmetry.space_group_name_H-M   'P 1'
#
loop_
_entity.id
_entity.type
_entity.pdbx_description
1 polymer ?
#
loop_
_entity_poly.entity_id
_entity_poly.type
_entity_poly.pdbx_seq_one_letter_code
_entity_poly.pdbx_strand_id
1 'polypeptide(L)'
;MVEEVFFKGAVIDEEPILLFDKADSSAVHKEPYFGLKVFGPFDKQCGVLKVGIITPQSARASVQAFIRTLEVGDARYFSGGMKNFFRTDLKISHIVETTGISLKDYMYAGSQFVEKTDQSDVDVVVCFIPRTSNLYTNTPYYRLKAVLSVHGFPSQMLTQATLNRPTFSYLNVASALFAKSGHIPWVLGGEMPNTNIVIGISIADRICDDNRLVQNRYIGYVNVFDQYGKWMFFEGIAEAYKKEEISGKMVELVKRAVEKYKIEKGIIPENIHIHYWKRFSKIE
;
A
#
# COMPACT_ATOMS: atom_id res chain seq x y z
N MET A 1 -37.16 16.29 -16.20
CA MET A 1 -36.72 14.89 -16.18
C MET A 1 -35.21 14.91 -16.10
N VAL A 2 -34.63 14.35 -15.03
CA VAL A 2 -33.18 14.28 -14.85
C VAL A 2 -32.71 13.06 -15.64
N GLU A 3 -31.93 13.26 -16.70
CA GLU A 3 -31.25 12.16 -17.38
C GLU A 3 -30.29 11.49 -16.41
N GLU A 4 -30.61 10.27 -15.99
CA GLU A 4 -29.66 9.39 -15.32
C GLU A 4 -28.55 9.04 -16.31
N VAL A 5 -27.40 9.68 -16.15
CA VAL A 5 -26.21 9.35 -16.94
C VAL A 5 -25.61 8.06 -16.37
N PHE A 6 -26.07 6.92 -16.87
CA PHE A 6 -25.40 5.64 -16.67
C PHE A 6 -23.97 5.72 -17.23
N PHE A 7 -23.00 5.21 -16.48
CA PHE A 7 -21.61 5.08 -16.94
C PHE A 7 -21.59 4.21 -18.21
N LYS A 8 -21.43 4.83 -19.39
CA LYS A 8 -21.03 4.12 -20.61
C LYS A 8 -19.52 3.86 -20.55
N GLY A 9 -19.12 2.88 -19.75
CA GLY A 9 -17.82 2.23 -19.93
C GLY A 9 -17.93 1.22 -21.07
N ALA A 10 -16.82 0.92 -21.74
CA ALA A 10 -16.76 -0.31 -22.54
C ALA A 10 -17.09 -1.48 -21.61
N VAL A 11 -18.03 -2.33 -22.01
CA VAL A 11 -18.27 -3.58 -21.28
C VAL A 11 -16.99 -4.40 -21.44
N ILE A 12 -16.39 -4.75 -20.32
CA ILE A 12 -15.31 -5.72 -20.29
C ILE A 12 -15.99 -7.09 -20.21
N ASP A 13 -16.00 -7.82 -21.32
CA ASP A 13 -16.70 -9.12 -21.43
C ASP A 13 -16.05 -10.19 -20.55
N GLU A 14 -14.76 -10.07 -20.27
CA GLU A 14 -14.00 -10.99 -19.43
C GLU A 14 -13.08 -10.28 -18.43
N GLU A 15 -13.08 -10.76 -17.19
CA GLU A 15 -12.13 -10.29 -16.17
C GLU A 15 -10.68 -10.42 -16.67
N PRO A 16 -9.85 -9.37 -16.52
CA PRO A 16 -8.48 -9.37 -17.03
C PRO A 16 -7.66 -10.46 -16.34
N ILE A 17 -6.79 -11.09 -17.14
CA ILE A 17 -5.86 -12.09 -16.61
C ILE A 17 -4.68 -11.40 -15.92
N LEU A 18 -4.13 -12.04 -14.88
CA LEU A 18 -2.96 -11.55 -14.15
C LEU A 18 -1.73 -12.36 -14.56
N LEU A 19 -0.56 -11.72 -14.60
CA LEU A 19 0.74 -12.31 -14.91
C LEU A 19 1.61 -12.37 -13.65
N PHE A 20 2.24 -13.53 -13.46
CA PHE A 20 2.95 -13.91 -12.25
C PHE A 20 4.43 -14.23 -12.49
N ASP A 21 4.94 -14.06 -13.71
CA ASP A 21 6.36 -14.20 -14.01
C ASP A 21 6.80 -13.20 -15.07
N LYS A 22 7.89 -12.48 -14.79
CA LYS A 22 8.48 -11.52 -15.73
C LYS A 22 9.16 -12.21 -16.92
N ALA A 23 9.60 -13.46 -16.76
CA ALA A 23 10.32 -14.22 -17.78
C ALA A 23 9.44 -15.21 -18.55
N ASP A 24 8.24 -15.52 -18.04
CA ASP A 24 7.30 -16.46 -18.65
C ASP A 24 5.91 -15.83 -18.81
N SER A 25 5.59 -15.38 -20.02
CA SER A 25 4.30 -14.77 -20.35
C SER A 25 3.11 -15.75 -20.29
N SER A 26 3.36 -17.05 -20.15
CA SER A 26 2.31 -18.06 -19.96
C SER A 26 1.94 -18.28 -18.49
N ALA A 27 2.68 -17.71 -17.54
CA ALA A 27 2.43 -17.80 -16.11
C ALA A 27 1.27 -16.89 -15.67
N VAL A 28 0.07 -17.18 -16.17
CA VAL A 28 -1.11 -16.33 -16.04
C VAL A 28 -2.26 -17.02 -15.30
N HIS A 29 -3.04 -16.24 -14.55
CA HIS A 29 -4.23 -16.73 -13.84
C HIS A 29 -5.24 -15.59 -13.60
N LYS A 30 -6.54 -15.87 -13.57
CA LYS A 30 -7.57 -14.85 -13.26
C LYS A 30 -7.57 -14.48 -11.77
N GLU A 31 -7.35 -15.46 -10.90
CA GLU A 31 -7.33 -15.27 -9.44
C GLU A 31 -5.91 -15.18 -8.86
N PRO A 32 -5.59 -14.14 -8.05
CA PRO A 32 -4.28 -13.96 -7.41
C PRO A 32 -3.81 -15.14 -6.56
N TYR A 33 -4.74 -15.76 -5.82
CA TYR A 33 -4.41 -16.85 -4.89
C TYR A 33 -3.78 -18.03 -5.64
N PHE A 34 -4.45 -18.52 -6.68
CA PHE A 34 -4.00 -19.67 -7.44
C PHE A 34 -2.80 -19.33 -8.30
N GLY A 35 -2.76 -18.14 -8.89
CA GLY A 35 -1.60 -17.67 -9.66
C GLY A 35 -0.31 -17.65 -8.82
N LEU A 36 -0.35 -17.02 -7.64
CA LEU A 36 0.79 -17.02 -6.71
C LEU A 36 1.16 -18.43 -6.23
N LYS A 37 0.19 -19.29 -5.93
CA LYS A 37 0.46 -20.65 -5.46
C LYS A 37 1.18 -21.49 -6.53
N VAL A 38 0.73 -21.39 -7.78
CA VAL A 38 1.28 -22.18 -8.89
C VAL A 38 2.58 -21.58 -9.39
N PHE A 39 2.59 -20.29 -9.73
CA PHE A 39 3.70 -19.65 -10.42
C PHE A 39 4.64 -18.92 -9.46
N GLY A 40 4.16 -18.45 -8.31
CA GLY A 40 4.88 -17.51 -7.44
C GLY A 40 4.64 -16.05 -7.86
N PRO A 41 5.42 -15.07 -7.38
CA PRO A 41 5.19 -13.66 -7.66
C PRO A 41 5.86 -13.21 -8.96
N PHE A 42 5.39 -12.12 -9.58
CA PHE A 42 5.99 -11.55 -10.80
C PHE A 42 7.50 -11.27 -10.63
N ASP A 43 7.88 -10.67 -9.50
CA ASP A 43 9.29 -10.52 -9.14
C ASP A 43 9.78 -11.71 -8.32
N LYS A 44 10.55 -12.61 -8.93
CA LYS A 44 11.14 -13.79 -8.24
C LYS A 44 12.36 -13.47 -7.37
N GLN A 45 12.92 -12.26 -7.50
CA GLN A 45 14.18 -11.87 -6.86
C GLN A 45 13.94 -11.29 -5.46
N CYS A 46 13.47 -12.14 -4.54
CA CYS A 46 13.36 -11.80 -3.12
C CYS A 46 13.93 -12.96 -2.31
N GLY A 47 15.13 -12.80 -1.76
CA GLY A 47 15.81 -13.88 -1.02
C GLY A 47 15.20 -14.09 0.36
N VAL A 48 15.43 -13.13 1.25
CA VAL A 48 14.89 -13.14 2.62
C VAL A 48 14.39 -11.74 2.93
N LEU A 49 13.14 -11.64 3.34
CA LEU A 49 12.49 -10.41 3.75
C LEU A 49 12.65 -10.23 5.27
N LYS A 50 13.41 -9.21 5.66
CA LYS A 50 13.71 -8.83 7.04
C LYS A 50 12.58 -7.99 7.62
N VAL A 51 11.96 -8.50 8.68
CA VAL A 51 10.80 -7.90 9.33
C VAL A 51 11.20 -7.31 10.67
N GLY A 52 11.00 -6.00 10.83
CA GLY A 52 10.98 -5.33 12.13
C GLY A 52 9.61 -5.47 12.79
N ILE A 53 9.54 -5.52 14.11
CA ILE A 53 8.28 -5.60 14.86
C ILE A 53 8.20 -4.48 15.89
N ILE A 54 7.06 -3.79 15.93
CA ILE A 54 6.70 -2.90 17.04
C ILE A 54 5.39 -3.40 17.65
N THR A 55 5.39 -3.77 18.93
CA THR A 55 4.25 -4.45 19.56
C THR A 55 4.24 -4.25 21.07
N PRO A 56 3.09 -4.22 21.76
CA PRO A 56 3.08 -4.27 23.22
C PRO A 56 3.58 -5.63 23.70
N GLN A 57 4.25 -5.65 24.86
CA GLN A 57 4.79 -6.87 25.46
C GLN A 57 3.75 -8.00 25.56
N SER A 58 2.49 -7.64 25.86
CA SER A 58 1.37 -8.60 25.96
C SER A 58 0.97 -9.26 24.63
N ALA A 59 1.25 -8.65 23.48
CA ALA A 59 0.88 -9.18 22.16
C ALA A 59 2.06 -9.82 21.41
N ARG A 60 3.28 -9.69 21.94
CA ARG A 60 4.51 -10.16 21.29
C ARG A 60 4.42 -11.61 20.80
N ALA A 61 4.05 -12.53 21.69
CA ALA A 61 3.98 -13.95 21.34
C ALA A 61 3.00 -14.22 20.19
N SER A 62 1.83 -13.58 20.21
CA SER A 62 0.81 -13.72 19.17
C SER A 62 1.25 -13.14 17.83
N VAL A 63 1.95 -12.00 17.82
CA VAL A 63 2.47 -11.37 16.60
C VAL A 63 3.60 -12.21 16.00
N GLN A 64 4.52 -12.71 16.84
CA GLN A 64 5.59 -13.60 16.39
C GLN A 64 5.03 -14.92 15.84
N ALA A 65 4.02 -15.49 16.50
CA ALA A 65 3.33 -16.68 16.01
C ALA A 65 2.66 -16.43 14.66
N PHE A 66 2.00 -15.27 14.49
CA PHE A 66 1.38 -14.91 13.21
C PHE A 66 2.41 -14.77 12.08
N ILE A 67 3.52 -14.06 12.32
CA ILE A 67 4.61 -13.96 11.33
C ILE A 67 5.20 -15.33 11.03
N ARG A 68 5.35 -16.20 12.04
CA ARG A 68 5.79 -17.58 11.83
C ARG A 68 4.82 -18.37 10.98
N THR A 69 3.51 -18.18 11.14
CA THR A 69 2.50 -18.82 10.26
C THR A 69 2.55 -18.27 8.84
N LEU A 70 2.81 -16.97 8.63
CA LEU A 70 3.07 -16.46 7.28
C LEU A 70 4.28 -17.17 6.66
N GLU A 71 5.34 -17.32 7.45
CA GLU A 71 6.58 -17.95 6.97
C GLU A 71 6.38 -19.41 6.57
N VAL A 72 5.90 -20.26 7.49
CA VAL A 72 5.80 -21.71 7.27
C VAL A 72 4.51 -22.13 6.55
N GLY A 73 3.50 -21.27 6.61
CA GLY A 73 2.18 -21.50 6.06
C GLY A 73 1.15 -22.05 7.05
N ASP A 74 -0.12 -21.82 6.71
CA ASP A 74 -1.26 -22.54 7.27
C ASP A 74 -1.65 -23.65 6.29
N ALA A 75 -1.80 -24.89 6.78
CA ALA A 75 -2.01 -26.06 5.93
C ALA A 75 -3.25 -25.97 5.03
N ARG A 76 -4.29 -25.22 5.44
CA ARG A 76 -5.56 -25.13 4.71
C ARG A 76 -5.62 -23.90 3.82
N TYR A 77 -5.23 -22.74 4.33
CA TYR A 77 -5.47 -21.46 3.67
C TYR A 77 -4.22 -20.88 3.00
N PHE A 78 -3.02 -21.21 3.47
CA PHE A 78 -1.78 -20.61 2.99
C PHE A 78 -0.64 -21.64 3.01
N SER A 79 -0.86 -22.77 2.32
CA SER A 79 0.01 -23.95 2.40
C SER A 79 1.41 -23.67 1.85
N GLY A 80 2.43 -23.93 2.69
CA GLY A 80 3.83 -23.67 2.36
C GLY A 80 4.26 -22.20 2.48
N GLY A 81 3.37 -21.32 2.94
CA GLY A 81 3.74 -19.98 3.40
C GLY A 81 4.35 -19.07 2.34
N MET A 82 5.18 -18.14 2.81
CA MET A 82 5.90 -17.18 1.96
C MET A 82 6.79 -17.88 0.92
N LYS A 83 7.41 -19.00 1.28
CA LYS A 83 8.23 -19.77 0.34
C LYS A 83 7.42 -20.30 -0.84
N ASN A 84 6.19 -20.77 -0.59
CA ASN A 84 5.35 -21.33 -1.65
C ASN A 84 4.59 -20.28 -2.48
N PHE A 85 4.22 -19.14 -1.90
CA PHE A 85 3.46 -18.12 -2.64
C PHE A 85 4.35 -17.01 -3.22
N PHE A 86 5.44 -16.67 -2.53
CA PHE A 86 6.28 -15.52 -2.82
C PHE A 86 7.75 -15.87 -3.07
N ARG A 87 8.11 -17.17 -3.02
CA ARG A 87 9.49 -17.66 -3.28
C ARG A 87 10.54 -16.98 -2.40
N THR A 88 10.16 -16.56 -1.20
CA THR A 88 10.99 -15.85 -0.23
C THR A 88 10.75 -16.36 1.19
N ASP A 89 11.73 -16.17 2.06
CA ASP A 89 11.64 -16.47 3.50
C ASP A 89 11.47 -15.16 4.30
N LEU A 90 10.86 -15.22 5.49
CA LEU A 90 10.72 -14.14 6.45
C LEU A 90 11.70 -14.32 7.62
N LYS A 91 12.43 -13.26 7.93
CA LYS A 91 13.31 -13.21 9.10
C LYS A 91 12.95 -12.04 9.98
N ILE A 92 12.57 -12.30 11.23
CA ILE A 92 12.43 -11.23 12.22
C ILE A 92 13.83 -10.71 12.57
N SER A 93 14.12 -9.46 12.26
CA SER A 93 15.43 -8.84 12.50
C SER A 93 15.45 -7.98 13.78
N HIS A 94 14.37 -7.23 14.03
CA HIS A 94 14.28 -6.33 15.18
C HIS A 94 12.92 -6.43 15.85
N ILE A 95 12.87 -6.30 17.17
CA ILE A 95 11.64 -6.23 17.95
C ILE A 95 11.79 -5.08 18.95
N VAL A 96 10.87 -4.13 18.90
CA VAL A 96 10.72 -3.08 19.91
C VAL A 96 9.38 -3.26 20.61
N GLU A 97 9.42 -3.39 21.93
CA GLU A 97 8.23 -3.55 22.74
C GLU A 97 7.72 -2.19 23.23
N THR A 98 6.41 -1.99 23.22
CA THR A 98 5.79 -0.85 23.89
C THR A 98 5.50 -1.20 25.36
N THR A 99 5.68 -0.21 26.24
CA THR A 99 5.35 -0.31 27.67
C THR A 99 3.85 -0.36 27.96
N GLY A 100 3.03 0.04 26.98
CA GLY A 100 1.58 0.09 27.07
C GLY A 100 0.95 0.25 25.68
N ILE A 101 -0.33 0.58 25.65
CA ILE A 101 -1.09 0.78 24.40
C ILE A 101 -1.41 2.25 24.11
N SER A 102 -0.85 3.19 24.87
CA SER A 102 -1.12 4.61 24.69
C SER A 102 -0.39 5.18 23.48
N LEU A 103 -0.84 6.32 22.97
CA LEU A 103 -0.14 7.06 21.92
C LEU A 103 1.33 7.33 22.27
N LYS A 104 1.60 7.75 23.52
CA LYS A 104 2.95 8.08 23.98
C LYS A 104 3.87 6.86 23.93
N ASP A 105 3.37 5.69 24.31
CA ASP A 105 4.14 4.43 24.28
C ASP A 105 4.56 4.08 22.86
N TYR A 106 3.64 4.18 21.88
CA TYR A 106 3.96 3.91 20.48
C TYR A 106 4.86 4.96 19.85
N MET A 107 4.71 6.24 20.20
CA MET A 107 5.64 7.28 19.74
C MET A 107 7.05 7.02 20.26
N TYR A 108 7.20 6.69 21.54
CA TYR A 108 8.50 6.36 22.13
C TYR A 108 9.11 5.13 21.47
N ALA A 109 8.35 4.05 21.30
CA ALA A 109 8.81 2.85 20.61
C ALA A 109 9.20 3.11 19.14
N GLY A 110 8.43 3.96 18.43
CA GLY A 110 8.76 4.39 17.08
C GLY A 110 10.09 5.13 17.02
N SER A 111 10.31 6.10 17.91
CA SER A 111 11.60 6.82 18.04
C SER A 111 12.75 5.86 18.36
N GLN A 112 12.56 4.96 19.32
CA GLN A 112 13.57 3.95 19.67
C GLN A 112 13.89 3.02 18.51
N PHE A 113 12.89 2.63 17.71
CA PHE A 113 13.10 1.80 16.54
C PHE A 113 13.97 2.52 15.49
N VAL A 114 13.61 3.74 15.11
CA VAL A 114 14.33 4.49 14.07
C VAL A 114 15.74 4.93 14.50
N GLU A 115 15.97 5.16 15.79
CA GLU A 115 17.30 5.52 16.32
C GLU A 115 18.28 4.34 16.34
N LYS A 116 17.76 3.10 16.44
CA LYS A 116 18.57 1.89 16.68
C LYS A 116 18.65 0.94 15.50
N THR A 117 17.95 1.24 14.41
CA THR A 117 17.79 0.32 13.28
C THR A 117 18.23 1.01 12.01
N ASP A 118 19.14 0.38 11.26
CA ASP A 118 19.49 0.83 9.92
C ASP A 118 18.41 0.39 8.91
N GLN A 119 18.13 1.22 7.90
CA GLN A 119 17.17 0.86 6.84
C GLN A 119 17.59 -0.40 6.08
N SER A 120 18.89 -0.67 5.98
CA SER A 120 19.42 -1.87 5.35
C SER A 120 19.19 -3.15 6.17
N ASP A 121 18.76 -3.07 7.43
CA ASP A 121 18.49 -4.23 8.28
C ASP A 121 17.01 -4.65 8.33
N VAL A 122 16.12 -3.82 7.78
CA VAL A 122 14.66 -4.04 7.82
C VAL A 122 14.02 -3.62 6.50
N ASP A 123 13.38 -4.58 5.83
CA ASP A 123 12.66 -4.31 4.57
C ASP A 123 11.23 -3.82 4.84
N VAL A 124 10.62 -4.25 5.96
CA VAL A 124 9.28 -3.81 6.39
C VAL A 124 9.09 -3.93 7.91
N VAL A 125 8.33 -3.00 8.48
CA VAL A 125 7.97 -3.02 9.91
C VAL A 125 6.53 -3.49 10.10
N VAL A 126 6.32 -4.56 10.85
CA VAL A 126 5.01 -5.00 11.33
C VAL A 126 4.71 -4.34 12.67
N CYS A 127 3.66 -3.52 12.72
CA CYS A 127 3.25 -2.83 13.93
C CYS A 127 1.91 -3.39 14.42
N PHE A 128 1.87 -3.97 15.62
CA PHE A 128 0.60 -4.32 16.26
C PHE A 128 0.12 -3.14 17.08
N ILE A 129 -1.08 -2.64 16.77
CA ILE A 129 -1.63 -1.42 17.36
C ILE A 129 -3.07 -1.64 17.87
N PRO A 130 -3.53 -0.86 18.86
CA PRO A 130 -4.94 -0.86 19.25
C PRO A 130 -5.81 -0.30 18.13
N ARG A 131 -7.05 -0.78 18.04
CA ARG A 131 -8.05 -0.19 17.15
C ARG A 131 -8.55 1.11 17.76
N THR A 132 -8.40 2.20 17.03
CA THR A 132 -8.92 3.53 17.40
C THR A 132 -10.00 3.98 16.42
N SER A 133 -10.83 4.93 16.83
CA SER A 133 -11.81 5.54 15.90
C SER A 133 -11.10 6.24 14.75
N ASN A 134 -11.67 6.13 13.54
CA ASN A 134 -11.16 6.79 12.34
C ASN A 134 -11.37 8.32 12.36
N LEU A 135 -12.14 8.83 13.33
CA LEU A 135 -12.38 10.26 13.51
C LEU A 135 -11.19 10.99 14.12
N TYR A 136 -10.33 10.26 14.85
CA TYR A 136 -9.17 10.84 15.52
C TYR A 136 -7.92 10.71 14.66
N THR A 137 -7.21 11.81 14.50
CA THR A 137 -5.93 11.84 13.77
C THR A 137 -4.74 11.68 14.71
N ASN A 138 -4.92 11.97 16.00
CA ASN A 138 -3.88 11.80 17.01
C ASN A 138 -3.94 10.41 17.68
N THR A 139 -3.76 9.34 16.89
CA THR A 139 -3.84 7.95 17.34
C THR A 139 -2.51 7.22 17.18
N PRO A 140 -2.28 6.11 17.90
CA PRO A 140 -1.12 5.24 17.68
C PRO A 140 -0.91 4.87 16.21
N TYR A 141 -1.99 4.58 15.47
CA TYR A 141 -1.94 4.29 14.03
C TYR A 141 -1.24 5.42 13.27
N TYR A 142 -1.82 6.63 13.29
CA TYR A 142 -1.35 7.73 12.43
C TYR A 142 0.03 8.23 12.84
N ARG A 143 0.29 8.35 14.15
CA ARG A 143 1.53 8.94 14.65
C ARG A 143 2.71 7.98 14.48
N LEU A 144 2.54 6.69 14.75
CA LEU A 144 3.59 5.70 14.47
C LEU A 144 3.84 5.57 12.97
N LYS A 145 2.78 5.52 12.15
CA LYS A 145 2.89 5.49 10.69
C LYS A 145 3.73 6.66 10.18
N ALA A 146 3.46 7.87 10.67
CA ALA A 146 4.19 9.07 10.28
C ALA A 146 5.67 9.01 10.68
N VAL A 147 5.98 8.59 11.92
CA VAL A 147 7.37 8.45 12.39
C VAL A 147 8.15 7.49 11.50
N LEU A 148 7.61 6.31 11.21
CA LEU A 148 8.27 5.30 10.38
C LEU A 148 8.42 5.79 8.92
N SER A 149 7.37 6.37 8.33
CA SER A 149 7.41 6.84 6.94
C SER A 149 8.42 7.97 6.72
N VAL A 150 8.54 8.93 7.66
CA VAL A 150 9.52 10.03 7.56
C VAL A 150 10.95 9.50 7.57
N HIS A 151 11.20 8.40 8.28
CA HIS A 151 12.49 7.74 8.34
C HIS A 151 12.63 6.60 7.32
N GLY A 152 11.79 6.57 6.29
CA GLY A 152 11.93 5.63 5.17
C GLY A 152 11.60 4.16 5.49
N PHE A 153 10.89 3.87 6.59
CA PHE A 153 10.50 2.51 6.95
C PHE A 153 9.07 2.18 6.48
N PRO A 154 8.89 1.32 5.47
CA PRO A 154 7.58 0.80 5.08
C PRO A 154 6.97 0.02 6.25
N SER A 155 5.66 0.16 6.47
CA SER A 155 5.01 -0.47 7.63
C SER A 155 3.66 -1.11 7.34
N GLN A 156 3.41 -2.25 7.97
CA GLN A 156 2.13 -2.97 7.96
C GLN A 156 1.51 -2.95 9.35
N MET A 157 0.35 -2.30 9.47
CA MET A 157 -0.39 -2.20 10.72
C MET A 157 -1.27 -3.43 10.90
N LEU A 158 -1.18 -4.08 12.05
CA LEU A 158 -2.01 -5.20 12.46
C LEU A 158 -2.82 -4.79 13.69
N THR A 159 -4.02 -5.34 13.80
CA THR A 159 -4.87 -5.18 14.99
C THR A 159 -5.26 -6.53 15.53
N GLN A 160 -5.87 -6.56 16.73
CA GLN A 160 -6.39 -7.79 17.31
C GLN A 160 -7.36 -8.51 16.36
N ALA A 161 -8.13 -7.78 15.55
CA ALA A 161 -9.05 -8.37 14.59
C ALA A 161 -8.33 -9.23 13.54
N THR A 162 -7.15 -8.80 13.09
CA THR A 162 -6.31 -9.54 12.13
C THR A 162 -5.81 -10.86 12.74
N LEU A 163 -5.39 -10.82 14.01
CA LEU A 163 -4.92 -12.02 14.71
C LEU A 163 -6.05 -13.00 15.05
N ASN A 164 -7.26 -12.50 15.32
CA ASN A 164 -8.42 -13.33 15.67
C ASN A 164 -9.04 -14.06 14.47
N ARG A 165 -8.91 -13.50 13.24
CA ARG A 165 -9.44 -14.09 12.00
C ARG A 165 -8.36 -14.14 10.92
N PRO A 166 -7.31 -14.96 11.12
CA PRO A 166 -6.12 -14.87 10.30
C PRO A 166 -6.28 -15.56 8.94
N THR A 167 -7.28 -16.42 8.76
CA THR A 167 -7.46 -17.27 7.56
C THR A 167 -7.49 -16.49 6.24
N PHE A 168 -8.31 -15.43 6.16
CA PHE A 168 -8.34 -14.53 4.99
C PHE A 168 -7.28 -13.43 5.05
N SER A 169 -6.60 -13.30 6.19
CA SER A 169 -5.58 -12.27 6.38
C SER A 169 -4.20 -12.73 5.91
N TYR A 170 -3.91 -14.02 5.84
CA TYR A 170 -2.57 -14.51 5.50
C TYR A 170 -2.09 -14.02 4.14
N LEU A 171 -2.81 -14.33 3.05
CA LEU A 171 -2.41 -13.90 1.71
C LEU A 171 -2.39 -12.37 1.59
N ASN A 172 -3.37 -11.69 2.19
CA ASN A 172 -3.46 -10.23 2.13
C ASN A 172 -2.30 -9.53 2.84
N VAL A 173 -1.94 -10.01 4.04
CA VAL A 173 -0.79 -9.46 4.78
C VAL A 173 0.51 -9.85 4.09
N ALA A 174 0.67 -11.10 3.64
CA ALA A 174 1.83 -11.56 2.90
C ALA A 174 2.09 -10.71 1.63
N SER A 175 1.06 -10.51 0.80
CA SER A 175 1.11 -9.65 -0.38
C SER A 175 1.49 -8.21 -0.01
N ALA A 176 0.94 -7.69 1.10
CA ALA A 176 1.27 -6.33 1.55
C ALA A 176 2.71 -6.20 2.05
N LEU A 177 3.26 -7.19 2.75
CA LEU A 177 4.66 -7.20 3.18
C LEU A 177 5.61 -7.29 1.97
N PHE A 178 5.29 -8.18 1.02
CA PHE A 178 6.06 -8.35 -0.21
C PHE A 178 6.05 -7.07 -1.08
N ALA A 179 4.89 -6.44 -1.24
CA ALA A 179 4.78 -5.19 -1.98
C ALA A 179 5.50 -4.02 -1.29
N LYS A 180 5.39 -3.92 0.03
CA LYS A 180 6.02 -2.84 0.81
C LYS A 180 7.53 -2.96 0.91
N SER A 181 8.08 -4.15 0.70
CA SER A 181 9.53 -4.37 0.56
C SER A 181 10.04 -4.08 -0.85
N GLY A 182 9.18 -3.57 -1.76
CA GLY A 182 9.58 -3.11 -3.09
C GLY A 182 9.43 -4.15 -4.20
N HIS A 183 8.86 -5.32 -3.91
CA HIS A 183 8.66 -6.38 -4.90
C HIS A 183 7.23 -6.38 -5.47
N ILE A 184 7.04 -6.99 -6.63
CA ILE A 184 5.75 -7.01 -7.32
C ILE A 184 5.13 -8.42 -7.24
N PRO A 185 3.98 -8.58 -6.56
CA PRO A 185 3.27 -9.86 -6.51
C PRO A 185 2.77 -10.33 -7.86
N TRP A 186 2.11 -9.47 -8.64
CA TRP A 186 1.56 -9.76 -9.97
C TRP A 186 1.26 -8.46 -10.71
N VAL A 187 1.07 -8.55 -12.04
CA VAL A 187 0.66 -7.44 -12.92
C VAL A 187 -0.49 -7.89 -13.83
N LEU A 188 -1.03 -7.02 -14.67
CA LEU A 188 -1.95 -7.42 -15.73
C LEU A 188 -1.20 -8.23 -16.79
N GLY A 189 -1.79 -9.32 -17.27
CA GLY A 189 -1.20 -10.17 -18.31
C GLY A 189 -1.28 -9.60 -19.72
N GLY A 190 -2.03 -8.51 -19.91
CA GLY A 190 -2.06 -7.74 -21.14
C GLY A 190 -1.97 -6.24 -20.84
N GLU A 191 -1.48 -5.48 -21.81
CA GLU A 191 -1.49 -4.02 -21.72
C GLU A 191 -2.93 -3.48 -21.79
N MET A 192 -3.21 -2.43 -21.04
CA MET A 192 -4.45 -1.68 -21.16
C MET A 192 -4.44 -0.93 -22.50
N PRO A 193 -5.47 -1.12 -23.36
CA PRO A 193 -5.49 -0.52 -24.68
C PRO A 193 -5.49 1.01 -24.58
N ASN A 194 -4.76 1.67 -25.47
CA ASN A 194 -4.64 3.14 -25.54
C ASN A 194 -4.31 3.79 -24.19
N THR A 195 -3.44 3.18 -23.38
CA THR A 195 -3.02 3.69 -22.08
C THR A 195 -1.51 3.62 -21.99
N ASN A 196 -0.82 4.74 -21.74
CA ASN A 196 0.59 4.69 -21.34
C ASN A 196 0.72 4.73 -19.82
N ILE A 197 -0.07 5.61 -19.19
CA ILE A 197 -0.14 5.72 -17.74
C ILE A 197 -1.58 5.90 -17.25
N VAL A 198 -1.82 5.40 -16.05
CA VAL A 198 -3.01 5.68 -15.25
C VAL A 198 -2.60 6.53 -14.05
N ILE A 199 -3.25 7.68 -13.88
CA ILE A 199 -3.04 8.59 -12.75
C ILE A 199 -4.28 8.54 -11.85
N GLY A 200 -4.17 7.87 -10.72
CA GLY A 200 -5.20 7.87 -9.68
C GLY A 200 -5.05 9.07 -8.76
N ILE A 201 -5.99 10.02 -8.84
CA ILE A 201 -5.98 11.25 -8.03
C ILE A 201 -6.80 11.04 -6.77
N SER A 202 -6.19 11.35 -5.63
CA SER A 202 -6.83 11.30 -4.31
C SER A 202 -6.67 12.63 -3.59
N ILE A 203 -7.79 13.12 -3.06
CA ILE A 203 -7.84 14.33 -2.24
C ILE A 203 -8.45 13.95 -0.91
N ALA A 204 -7.72 14.18 0.17
CA ALA A 204 -8.18 13.93 1.52
C ALA A 204 -8.51 15.26 2.21
N ASP A 205 -9.69 15.33 2.85
CA ASP A 205 -10.02 16.39 3.79
C ASP A 205 -9.38 16.04 5.14
N ARG A 206 -8.49 16.91 5.62
CA ARG A 206 -7.82 16.71 6.90
C ARG A 206 -8.74 17.19 8.02
N ILE A 207 -9.36 16.23 8.70
CA ILE A 207 -10.09 16.49 9.95
C ILE A 207 -9.05 16.76 11.06
N CYS A 208 -8.91 18.02 11.49
CA CYS A 208 -8.13 18.36 12.67
C CYS A 208 -8.98 18.10 13.94
N ASP A 209 -8.39 17.46 14.94
CA ASP A 209 -9.05 17.17 16.22
C ASP A 209 -9.24 18.40 17.12
N ASP A 210 -10.26 18.29 17.99
CA ASP A 210 -10.60 19.02 19.21
C ASP A 210 -11.24 20.41 19.19
N ASN A 211 -11.43 21.05 18.04
CA ASN A 211 -12.44 22.10 17.95
C ASN A 211 -13.01 22.16 16.54
N ARG A 212 -14.24 21.67 16.39
CA ARG A 212 -15.08 21.98 15.22
C ARG A 212 -15.05 23.48 15.01
N LEU A 213 -14.60 23.86 13.82
CA LEU A 213 -14.61 25.17 13.17
C LEU A 213 -13.19 25.55 12.76
N VAL A 214 -13.05 25.89 11.48
CA VAL A 214 -11.93 26.61 10.87
C VAL A 214 -10.92 25.74 10.09
N GLN A 215 -11.30 25.57 8.82
CA GLN A 215 -10.53 25.21 7.61
C GLN A 215 -10.44 23.72 7.25
N ASN A 216 -11.35 23.29 6.38
CA ASN A 216 -11.18 22.10 5.53
C ASN A 216 -9.89 22.27 4.73
N ARG A 217 -8.86 21.57 5.18
CA ARG A 217 -7.52 21.62 4.61
C ARG A 217 -7.34 20.36 3.80
N TYR A 218 -7.21 20.53 2.49
CA TYR A 218 -7.07 19.41 1.58
C TYR A 218 -5.60 19.09 1.37
N ILE A 219 -5.33 17.80 1.23
CA ILE A 219 -4.06 17.26 0.79
C ILE A 219 -4.34 16.41 -0.43
N GLY A 220 -3.56 16.63 -1.49
CA GLY A 220 -3.69 15.94 -2.75
C GLY A 220 -2.47 15.08 -3.02
N TYR A 221 -2.72 13.88 -3.53
CA TYR A 221 -1.68 13.00 -4.03
C TYR A 221 -2.17 12.21 -5.23
N VAL A 222 -1.22 11.72 -6.01
CA VAL A 222 -1.46 10.87 -7.16
C VAL A 222 -0.62 9.61 -7.07
N ASN A 223 -1.21 8.49 -7.46
CA ASN A 223 -0.50 7.25 -7.72
C ASN A 223 -0.46 7.03 -9.23
N VAL A 224 0.73 6.71 -9.74
CA VAL A 224 0.94 6.49 -11.17
C VAL A 224 1.21 5.01 -11.42
N PHE A 225 0.50 4.46 -12.39
CA PHE A 225 0.63 3.08 -12.83
C PHE A 225 0.94 3.05 -14.32
N ASP A 226 1.70 2.06 -14.77
CA ASP A 226 1.91 1.83 -16.19
C ASP A 226 0.73 1.10 -16.84
N GLN A 227 0.85 0.84 -18.14
CA GLN A 227 -0.15 0.12 -18.94
C GLN A 227 -0.42 -1.33 -18.50
N TYR A 228 0.42 -1.92 -17.66
CA TYR A 228 0.22 -3.25 -17.09
C TYR A 228 -0.32 -3.20 -15.65
N GLY A 229 -0.72 -2.01 -15.18
CA GLY A 229 -1.18 -1.81 -13.81
C GLY A 229 -0.07 -1.92 -12.77
N LYS A 230 1.20 -1.92 -13.19
CA LYS A 230 2.34 -1.91 -12.27
C LYS A 230 2.48 -0.50 -11.70
N TRP A 231 2.53 -0.42 -10.37
CA TRP A 231 2.80 0.83 -9.67
C TRP A 231 4.19 1.35 -10.03
N MET A 232 4.27 2.63 -10.40
CA MET A 232 5.53 3.29 -10.77
C MET A 232 6.03 4.16 -9.62
N PHE A 233 5.24 5.16 -9.23
CA PHE A 233 5.57 6.09 -8.18
C PHE A 233 4.32 6.80 -7.65
N PHE A 234 4.49 7.50 -6.53
CA PHE A 234 3.52 8.46 -6.02
C PHE A 234 4.09 9.88 -6.09
N GLU A 235 3.21 10.86 -6.20
CA GLU A 235 3.52 12.29 -6.05
C GLU A 235 2.48 12.94 -5.16
N GLY A 236 2.88 13.89 -4.32
CA GLY A 236 1.99 14.51 -3.34
C GLY A 236 2.30 15.98 -3.10
N ILE A 237 1.30 16.71 -2.64
CA ILE A 237 1.46 18.06 -2.11
C ILE A 237 1.42 17.94 -0.60
N ALA A 238 2.55 18.18 0.07
CA ALA A 238 2.63 18.11 1.53
C ALA A 238 1.86 19.26 2.22
N GLU A 239 1.72 20.39 1.53
CA GLU A 239 1.07 21.59 2.05
C GLU A 239 -0.45 21.48 1.98
N ALA A 240 -1.11 21.82 3.08
CA ALA A 240 -2.55 21.91 3.13
C ALA A 240 -3.04 23.14 2.34
N TYR A 241 -4.05 22.94 1.50
CA TYR A 241 -4.67 24.01 0.70
C TYR A 241 -6.18 24.08 0.90
N LYS A 242 -6.79 25.20 0.49
CA LYS A 242 -8.23 25.42 0.62
C LYS A 242 -9.00 24.78 -0.54
N LYS A 243 -10.32 24.67 -0.38
CA LYS A 243 -11.20 24.03 -1.36
C LYS A 243 -11.11 24.68 -2.75
N GLU A 244 -10.98 26.00 -2.76
CA GLU A 244 -10.95 26.80 -3.99
C GLU A 244 -9.69 26.53 -4.83
N GLU A 245 -8.63 26.02 -4.19
CA GLU A 245 -7.34 25.73 -4.82
C GLU A 245 -7.26 24.30 -5.38
N ILE A 246 -8.27 23.44 -5.12
CA ILE A 246 -8.26 22.02 -5.50
C ILE A 246 -7.95 21.82 -6.98
N SER A 247 -8.62 22.54 -7.87
CA SER A 247 -8.44 22.39 -9.33
C SER A 247 -7.00 22.71 -9.74
N GLY A 248 -6.45 23.84 -9.26
CA GLY A 248 -5.07 24.23 -9.53
C GLY A 248 -4.06 23.22 -8.98
N LYS A 249 -4.28 22.73 -7.77
CA LYS A 249 -3.42 21.72 -7.14
C LYS A 249 -3.49 20.36 -7.83
N MET A 250 -4.63 20.01 -8.42
CA MET A 250 -4.76 18.80 -9.22
C MET A 250 -3.97 18.89 -10.52
N VAL A 251 -4.08 20.01 -11.23
CA VAL A 251 -3.28 20.27 -12.44
C VAL A 251 -1.78 20.24 -12.11
N GLU A 252 -1.38 20.81 -10.98
CA GLU A 252 0.00 20.76 -10.48
C GLU A 252 0.46 19.31 -10.27
N LEU A 253 -0.34 18.46 -9.61
CA LEU A 253 -0.03 17.06 -9.39
C LEU A 253 0.09 16.25 -10.68
N VAL A 254 -0.83 16.44 -11.62
CA VAL A 254 -0.78 15.74 -12.92
C VAL A 254 0.47 16.15 -13.69
N LYS A 255 0.81 17.45 -13.73
CA LYS A 255 2.04 17.93 -14.36
C LYS A 255 3.29 17.32 -13.74
N ARG A 256 3.37 17.26 -12.41
CA ARG A 256 4.48 16.62 -11.69
C ARG A 256 4.59 15.13 -12.04
N ALA A 257 3.47 14.43 -12.08
CA ALA A 257 3.44 13.02 -12.46
C ALA A 257 3.93 12.80 -13.90
N VAL A 258 3.48 13.61 -14.85
CA VAL A 258 3.90 13.52 -16.26
C VAL A 258 5.39 13.83 -16.42
N GLU A 259 5.89 14.87 -15.76
CA GLU A 259 7.31 15.22 -15.84
C GLU A 259 8.19 14.13 -15.22
N LYS A 260 7.78 13.58 -14.07
CA LYS A 260 8.50 12.45 -13.44
C LYS A 260 8.50 11.22 -14.32
N TYR A 261 7.35 10.87 -14.93
CA TYR A 261 7.28 9.78 -15.90
C TYR A 261 8.24 10.01 -17.08
N LYS A 262 8.28 11.23 -17.61
CA LYS A 262 9.18 11.61 -18.70
C LYS A 262 10.65 11.45 -18.31
N ILE A 263 11.02 11.85 -17.09
CA ILE A 263 12.38 11.67 -16.57
C ILE A 263 12.71 10.17 -16.43
N GLU A 264 11.81 9.36 -15.90
CA GLU A 264 12.04 7.93 -15.65
C GLU A 264 12.03 7.08 -16.93
N LYS A 265 11.20 7.42 -17.92
CA LYS A 265 11.01 6.64 -19.15
C LYS A 265 11.68 7.23 -20.39
N GLY A 266 12.11 8.48 -20.32
CA GLY A 266 12.68 9.22 -21.46
C GLY A 266 11.66 9.61 -22.53
N ILE A 267 10.36 9.42 -22.28
CA ILE A 267 9.27 9.68 -23.24
C ILE A 267 8.11 10.40 -22.57
N ILE A 268 7.41 11.26 -23.33
CA ILE A 268 6.17 11.90 -22.88
C ILE A 268 5.03 10.91 -23.08
N PRO A 269 4.15 10.69 -22.09
CA PRO A 269 3.02 9.79 -22.25
C PRO A 269 1.99 10.44 -23.20
N GLU A 270 1.63 9.74 -24.26
CA GLU A 270 0.66 10.21 -25.26
C GLU A 270 -0.78 10.01 -24.77
N ASN A 271 -1.03 8.89 -24.09
CA ASN A 271 -2.35 8.52 -23.58
C ASN A 271 -2.34 8.43 -22.05
N ILE A 272 -3.01 9.38 -21.40
CA ILE A 272 -3.10 9.49 -19.95
C ILE A 272 -4.54 9.23 -19.51
N HIS A 273 -4.74 8.24 -18.65
CA HIS A 273 -6.03 7.97 -18.03
C HIS A 273 -6.05 8.53 -16.62
N ILE A 274 -6.98 9.44 -16.35
CA ILE A 274 -7.10 10.08 -15.03
C ILE A 274 -8.29 9.47 -14.29
N HIS A 275 -8.01 8.83 -13.16
CA HIS A 275 -9.03 8.27 -12.28
C HIS A 275 -9.25 9.22 -11.10
N TYR A 276 -10.46 9.77 -11.02
CA TYR A 276 -10.88 10.64 -9.92
C TYR A 276 -12.28 10.22 -9.46
N TRP A 277 -12.51 10.29 -8.15
CA TRP A 277 -13.77 9.81 -7.54
C TRP A 277 -15.00 10.64 -7.95
N LYS A 278 -14.80 11.84 -8.50
CA LYS A 278 -15.83 12.74 -9.01
C LYS A 278 -15.59 13.01 -10.50
N ARG A 279 -16.65 13.29 -11.25
CA ARG A 279 -16.53 13.87 -12.59
C ARG A 279 -15.86 15.25 -12.55
N PHE A 280 -14.96 15.47 -13.50
CA PHE A 280 -14.43 16.80 -13.81
C PHE A 280 -15.54 17.71 -14.32
N SER A 281 -15.53 18.96 -13.87
CA SER A 281 -16.28 20.01 -14.54
C SER A 281 -15.64 20.34 -15.88
N LYS A 282 -16.33 21.07 -16.77
CA LYS A 282 -15.75 21.52 -18.05
C LYS A 282 -14.51 22.43 -17.89
N ILE A 283 -14.31 22.99 -16.70
CA ILE A 283 -13.24 23.94 -16.38
C ILE A 283 -12.01 23.21 -15.82
N GLU A 284 -12.21 22.03 -15.23
CA GLU A 284 -11.17 21.16 -14.66
C GLU A 284 -10.67 20.17 -15.72
#